data_AF-A0AAV1UND4-F1
#
_entry.id   AF-A0AAV1UND4-F1
#
_cell.length_a   1.000
_cell.length_b   1.000
_cell.length_c   1.000
_cell.angle_alpha   90.00
_cell.angle_beta   90.00
_cell.angle_gamma   90.00
#
_symmetry.space_group_name_H-M   'P 1'
#
loop_
_entity.id
_entity.type
_entity.pdbx_description
1 polymer ?
#
loop_
_entity_poly.entity_id
_entity_poly.type
_entity_poly.pdbx_seq_one_letter_code
_entity_poly.pdbx_strand_id
1 'polypeptide(L)'
;MNMLDVEDDSFDVTRDGYSHLSDSEWDTVGRMSVLMGGSYISGTLETLSRDQQHAAINKFLQEELAVERQKIALLHQQGSHQSMGGPTHTRGPETLEIDISS
;
A
#
# COMPACT_ATOMS: atom_id res chain seq x y z
N MET A 1 8.82 -40.51 7.50
CA MET A 1 9.62 -39.29 7.28
C MET A 1 9.44 -38.90 5.83
N ASN A 2 8.67 -37.84 5.55
CA ASN A 2 8.64 -37.20 4.24
C ASN A 2 9.47 -35.92 4.39
N MET A 3 10.68 -35.94 3.84
CA MET A 3 11.46 -34.73 3.55
C MET A 3 10.78 -34.09 2.34
N LEU A 4 9.91 -33.12 2.59
CA LEU A 4 9.71 -32.07 1.61
C LEU A 4 10.93 -31.17 1.77
N ASP A 5 11.96 -31.42 0.96
CA ASP A 5 12.89 -30.36 0.55
C ASP A 5 12.03 -29.30 -0.13
N VAL A 6 11.46 -28.42 0.69
CA VAL A 6 11.19 -27.08 0.26
C VAL A 6 12.60 -26.53 0.06
N GLU A 7 13.07 -26.60 -1.18
CA GLU A 7 14.11 -25.69 -1.63
C GLU A 7 13.62 -24.33 -1.18
N ASP A 8 14.23 -23.87 -0.09
CA ASP A 8 14.19 -22.50 0.32
C ASP A 8 14.85 -21.80 -0.87
N ASP A 9 14.01 -21.44 -1.84
CA ASP A 9 14.27 -20.48 -2.92
C ASP A 9 14.47 -19.08 -2.27
N SER A 10 15.19 -19.10 -1.14
CA SER A 10 15.65 -17.98 -0.36
C SER A 10 16.45 -17.18 -1.34
N PHE A 11 15.87 -16.04 -1.65
CA PHE A 11 16.36 -14.99 -2.48
C PHE A 11 17.79 -14.63 -2.07
N ASP A 12 18.77 -15.39 -2.54
CA ASP A 12 20.19 -15.24 -2.21
C ASP A 12 20.83 -14.18 -3.13
N VAL A 13 20.03 -13.15 -3.44
CA VAL A 13 20.50 -11.93 -4.07
C VAL A 13 21.39 -11.23 -3.05
N THR A 14 22.69 -11.47 -3.19
CA THR A 14 23.69 -10.92 -2.28
C THR A 14 23.71 -9.41 -2.47
N ARG A 15 23.42 -8.68 -1.38
CA ARG A 15 23.39 -7.22 -1.32
C ARG A 15 24.65 -6.57 -1.91
N ASP A 16 25.76 -7.29 -1.91
CA ASP A 16 27.06 -6.86 -2.44
C ASP A 16 27.01 -6.45 -3.92
N GLY A 17 26.23 -7.17 -4.76
CA GLY A 17 26.05 -6.84 -6.18
C GLY A 17 25.24 -5.58 -6.45
N TYR A 18 24.54 -5.10 -5.41
CA TYR A 18 23.60 -3.97 -5.47
C TYR A 18 23.95 -2.89 -4.47
N SER A 19 25.24 -2.76 -4.13
CA SER A 19 25.74 -1.75 -3.17
C SER A 19 25.43 -0.29 -3.56
N HIS A 20 25.06 -0.03 -4.81
CA HIS A 20 24.60 1.29 -5.26
C HIS A 20 23.13 1.57 -4.95
N LEU A 21 22.35 0.56 -4.57
CA LEU A 21 20.98 0.75 -4.12
C LEU A 21 20.98 1.27 -2.68
N SER A 22 20.12 2.24 -2.41
CA SER A 22 19.83 2.69 -1.05
C SER A 22 19.08 1.61 -0.24
N ASP A 23 19.08 1.74 1.08
CA ASP A 23 18.31 0.84 1.97
C ASP A 23 16.83 0.75 1.59
N SER A 24 16.22 1.88 1.22
CA SER A 24 14.81 1.93 0.80
C SER A 24 14.56 1.26 -0.55
N GLU A 25 15.51 1.37 -1.48
CA GLU A 25 15.42 0.68 -2.76
C GLU A 25 15.58 -0.82 -2.55
N TRP A 26 16.46 -1.23 -1.65
CA TRP A 26 16.65 -2.63 -1.28
C TRP A 26 15.41 -3.25 -0.63
N ASP A 27 14.79 -2.52 0.29
CA ASP A 27 13.51 -2.92 0.89
C ASP A 27 12.41 -3.06 -0.19
N THR A 28 12.41 -2.16 -1.18
CA THR A 28 11.49 -2.23 -2.32
C THR A 28 11.78 -3.45 -3.19
N VAL A 29 13.05 -3.78 -3.46
CA VAL A 29 13.43 -5.03 -4.14
C VAL A 29 12.93 -6.25 -3.36
N GLY A 30 13.02 -6.24 -2.03
CA GLY A 30 12.44 -7.28 -1.18
C GLY A 30 10.93 -7.46 -1.40
N ARG A 31 10.17 -6.36 -1.42
CA ARG A 31 8.72 -6.41 -1.74
C ARG A 31 8.44 -6.88 -3.16
N MET A 32 9.22 -6.42 -4.13
CA MET A 32 9.13 -6.87 -5.53
C MET A 32 9.35 -8.38 -5.62
N SER A 33 10.33 -8.92 -4.91
CA SER A 33 10.63 -10.35 -4.86
C SER A 33 9.51 -11.18 -4.24
N VAL A 34 8.87 -10.67 -3.17
CA VAL A 34 7.69 -11.32 -2.58
C VAL A 34 6.51 -11.36 -3.56
N LEU A 35 6.33 -10.31 -4.37
CA LEU A 35 5.20 -10.20 -5.29
C LEU A 35 5.40 -10.97 -6.61
N MET A 36 6.60 -10.90 -7.18
CA MET A 36 6.91 -11.37 -8.54
C MET A 36 7.83 -12.60 -8.58
N GLY A 37 8.36 -13.01 -7.42
CA GLY A 37 9.36 -14.07 -7.29
C GLY A 37 10.78 -13.52 -7.27
N GLY A 38 11.57 -14.01 -6.31
CA GLY A 38 12.94 -13.55 -6.11
C GLY A 38 13.85 -13.79 -7.32
N SER A 39 13.83 -14.99 -7.89
CA SER A 39 14.63 -15.33 -9.07
C SER A 39 14.30 -14.44 -10.29
N TYR A 40 13.03 -14.12 -10.49
CA TYR A 40 12.58 -13.22 -11.55
C TYR A 40 13.13 -11.80 -11.36
N ILE A 41 13.07 -11.27 -10.14
CA ILE A 41 13.60 -9.93 -9.83
C ILE A 41 15.12 -9.88 -9.93
N SER A 42 15.84 -10.89 -9.44
CA SER A 42 17.29 -10.98 -9.62
C SER A 42 17.67 -10.93 -11.09
N GLY A 43 17.11 -11.85 -11.90
CA GLY A 43 17.43 -11.95 -13.31
C GLY A 43 17.06 -10.67 -14.07
N THR A 44 15.94 -10.04 -13.73
CA THR A 44 15.55 -8.76 -14.32
C THR A 44 16.58 -7.68 -13.99
N LEU A 45 16.94 -7.50 -12.72
CA LEU A 45 17.87 -6.45 -12.30
C LEU A 45 19.28 -6.66 -12.86
N GLU A 46 19.76 -7.90 -12.96
CA GLU A 46 21.05 -8.24 -13.58
C GLU A 46 21.14 -7.81 -15.05
N THR A 47 20.02 -7.84 -15.77
CA THR A 47 19.99 -7.42 -17.20
C THR A 47 19.92 -5.90 -17.39
N LEU A 48 19.59 -5.16 -16.33
CA LEU A 48 19.41 -3.71 -16.38
C LEU A 48 20.70 -2.98 -16.00
N SER A 49 20.95 -1.86 -16.67
CA SER A 49 21.98 -0.91 -16.20
C SER A 49 21.61 -0.35 -14.83
N ARG A 50 22.59 0.18 -14.10
CA ARG A 50 22.35 0.82 -12.80
C ARG A 50 21.20 1.84 -12.83
N ASP A 51 21.22 2.75 -13.79
CA ASP A 51 20.18 3.77 -13.93
C ASP A 51 18.80 3.16 -14.23
N GLN A 52 18.78 2.08 -15.02
CA GLN A 52 17.55 1.35 -15.31
C GLN A 52 17.04 0.58 -14.08
N GLN A 53 17.91 0.06 -13.23
CA GLN A 53 17.52 -0.56 -11.96
C GLN A 53 16.84 0.48 -11.05
N HIS A 54 17.45 1.65 -10.86
CA HIS A 54 16.85 2.76 -10.09
C HIS A 54 15.50 3.17 -10.67
N ALA A 55 15.39 3.28 -12.00
CA ALA A 55 14.14 3.64 -12.66
C ALA A 55 13.05 2.57 -12.47
N ALA A 56 13.39 1.29 -12.59
CA ALA A 56 12.46 0.18 -12.41
C ALA A 56 11.94 0.10 -10.97
N ILE A 57 12.84 0.23 -9.97
CA ILE A 57 12.48 0.22 -8.56
C ILE A 57 11.58 1.42 -8.21
N ASN A 58 11.94 2.62 -8.67
CA ASN A 58 11.12 3.82 -8.45
C ASN A 58 9.74 3.71 -9.12
N LYS A 59 9.68 3.13 -10.33
CA LYS A 59 8.41 2.90 -11.03
C LYS A 59 7.51 1.96 -10.22
N PHE A 60 8.05 0.86 -9.71
CA PHE A 60 7.31 -0.06 -8.85
C PHE A 60 6.74 0.67 -7.61
N LEU A 61 7.56 1.48 -6.93
CA LEU A 61 7.12 2.25 -5.77
C LEU A 61 6.01 3.26 -6.10
N GLN A 62 6.08 3.90 -7.27
CA GLN A 62 5.04 4.81 -7.74
C GLN A 62 3.72 4.09 -8.02
N GLU A 63 3.76 2.90 -8.60
CA GLU A 63 2.60 2.06 -8.85
C GLU A 63 1.97 1.59 -7.53
N GLU A 64 2.78 1.14 -6.58
CA GLU A 64 2.35 0.76 -5.22
C GLU A 64 1.65 1.94 -4.52
N LEU A 65 2.25 3.13 -4.56
CA LEU A 65 1.67 4.34 -3.99
C LEU A 65 0.36 4.75 -4.68
N ALA A 66 0.26 4.59 -6.00
CA ALA A 66 -0.96 4.90 -6.74
C ALA A 66 -2.11 3.97 -6.33
N VAL A 67 -1.84 2.68 -6.17
CA VAL A 67 -2.81 1.70 -5.67
C VAL A 67 -3.29 2.05 -4.27
N GLU A 68 -2.38 2.38 -3.35
CA GLU A 68 -2.75 2.76 -1.98
C GLU A 68 -3.57 4.05 -1.93
N ARG A 69 -3.23 5.05 -2.75
CA ARG A 69 -4.04 6.27 -2.88
C ARG A 69 -5.45 5.98 -3.39
N GLN A 70 -5.59 5.07 -4.35
CA GLN A 70 -6.90 4.66 -4.86
C GLN A 70 -7.71 3.93 -3.79
N LYS A 71 -7.09 3.04 -3.01
CA LYS A 71 -7.75 2.36 -1.88
C LYS A 71 -8.26 3.37 -0.84
N ILE A 72 -7.43 4.34 -0.45
CA ILE A 72 -7.82 5.41 0.47
C ILE A 72 -9.00 6.22 -0.09
N ALA A 73 -8.93 6.62 -1.36
CA ALA A 73 -10.01 7.36 -2.01
C ALA A 73 -11.33 6.57 -2.04
N LEU A 74 -11.27 5.25 -2.23
CA LEU A 74 -12.45 4.37 -2.18
C LEU A 74 -13.03 4.29 -0.76
N LEU A 75 -12.18 4.12 0.26
CA LEU A 75 -12.61 4.10 1.66
C LEU A 75 -13.30 5.41 2.06
N HIS A 76 -12.76 6.55 1.62
CA HIS A 76 -13.35 7.86 1.88
C HIS A 76 -14.73 8.02 1.22
N GLN A 77 -14.90 7.54 -0.02
CA GLN A 77 -16.20 7.55 -0.70
C GLN A 77 -17.22 6.64 0.00
N GLN A 78 -16.82 5.45 0.42
CA GLN A 78 -17.69 4.51 1.14
C GLN A 78 -18.11 5.07 2.51
N GLY A 79 -17.19 5.71 3.25
CA GLY A 79 -17.50 6.39 4.52
C GLY A 79 -18.44 7.59 4.33
N SER A 80 -18.30 8.32 3.21
CA SER A 80 -19.18 9.44 2.87
C SER A 80 -20.59 9.00 2.49
N HIS A 81 -20.76 7.76 1.99
CA HIS A 81 -22.07 7.18 1.65
C HIS A 81 -22.75 6.49 2.85
N GLN A 82 -22.03 6.16 3.92
CA GLN A 82 -22.60 5.60 5.15
C GLN A 82 -23.12 6.66 6.14
N SER A 83 -22.98 7.96 5.84
CA SER A 83 -23.56 9.05 6.64
C SER A 83 -24.96 9.50 6.20
N MET A 84 -25.61 8.81 5.24
CA MET A 84 -26.99 9.10 4.85
C MET A 84 -27.92 7.90 5.09
N GLY A 85 -27.99 7.48 6.35
CA GLY A 85 -29.03 6.60 6.87
C GLY A 85 -29.91 7.34 7.88
N GLY A 86 -30.87 8.13 7.38
CA GLY A 86 -32.12 8.47 8.09
C GLY A 86 -32.28 9.93 8.57
N PRO A 87 -33.34 10.64 8.13
CA PRO A 87 -33.79 11.85 8.80
C PRO A 87 -34.53 11.44 10.08
N THR A 88 -33.84 11.40 11.22
CA THR A 88 -34.53 11.42 12.51
C THR A 88 -34.90 12.88 12.79
N HIS A 89 -36.20 13.12 12.69
CA HIS A 89 -36.88 14.36 13.03
C HIS A 89 -36.62 14.74 14.50
N THR A 90 -35.46 15.29 14.84
CA THR A 90 -35.29 16.03 16.10
C THR A 90 -35.72 17.46 15.84
N ARG A 91 -37.05 17.65 16.04
CA ARG A 91 -37.69 18.81 16.67
C ARG A 91 -36.74 20.00 16.82
N GLY A 92 -37.03 21.05 16.04
CA GLY A 92 -36.32 22.33 16.12
C GLY A 92 -36.33 22.89 17.55
N PRO A 93 -35.54 23.95 17.82
CA PRO A 93 -35.60 24.62 19.10
C PRO A 93 -37.01 25.21 19.26
N GLU A 94 -37.90 24.48 19.93
CA GLU A 94 -39.05 25.10 20.56
C GLU A 94 -38.48 26.08 21.59
N THR A 95 -38.54 27.35 21.23
CA THR A 95 -38.56 28.44 22.20
C THR A 95 -39.61 28.07 23.23
N LEU A 96 -39.19 27.69 24.44
CA LEU A 96 -40.07 27.69 25.60
C LEU A 96 -40.50 29.15 25.82
N GLU A 97 -41.67 29.51 25.31
CA GLU A 97 -42.38 30.69 25.77
C GLU A 97 -42.83 30.40 27.21
N ILE A 98 -42.09 30.94 28.16
CA ILE A 98 -42.48 30.94 29.58
C ILE A 98 -43.53 32.04 29.73
N ASP A 99 -44.80 31.64 29.75
CA ASP A 99 -45.90 32.53 30.13
C ASP A 99 -45.89 32.68 31.66
N ILE A 100 -45.34 33.81 32.14
CA ILE A 100 -45.43 34.19 33.55
C ILE A 100 -46.70 35.03 33.69
N SER A 101 -47.83 34.36 33.86
CA SER A 101 -49.10 35.00 34.19
C SER A 101 -49.17 35.28 35.71
N SER A 102 -49.07 36.57 36.03
CA SER A 102 -49.44 37.35 37.24
C SER A 102 -48.98 36.91 38.63
#